data_AF-A0A7X7BUQ9-F1
#
_entry.id   AF-A0A7X7BUQ9-F1
#
_cell.length_a   1.000
_cell.length_b   1.000
_cell.length_c   1.000
_cell.angle_alpha   90.00
_cell.angle_beta   90.00
_cell.angle_gamma   90.00
#
_symmetry.space_group_name_H-M   'P 1'
#
loop_
_entity.id
_entity.type
_entity.pdbx_description
1 polymer ?
#
loop_
_entity_poly.entity_id
_entity_poly.type
_entity_poly.pdbx_seq_one_letter_code
_entity_poly.pdbx_strand_id
1 'polypeptide(L)'
;MRWEKERRSDNIEDRRRSGGGRGANLGGLPIPLNGKAGIAVFLVVMIAGYYGIDLSPLLGGEGATYQTETNVRISPEEEKMAEFTGASLGMTEDLWTREFKKLGTTYQEPKLVLYKGQTSTACGFGQAAMGPFYCPADYKVYIDLSFYDDMRRNLGGGGDFAQGYVIAHEVGHHVQNLLGTNQKVRRAQAGASKKEANQLSVKMELQADCYAGIWGKYVSERGLLEIGDLEKAMKTAAAIGDDRLQKQSRGVVVPDSFTHGTSKQRQEWFQRGFDQGDIRACNTFEAL
;
A
#
# COMPACT_ATOMS: atom_id res chain seq x y z
N MET A 1 19.36 -0.49 3.90
CA MET A 1 18.94 -0.29 5.30
C MET A 1 19.55 -1.34 6.22
N ARG A 2 19.91 -0.95 7.44
CA ARG A 2 20.38 -1.86 8.51
C ARG A 2 19.19 -2.27 9.40
N TRP A 3 18.49 -3.35 9.06
CA TRP A 3 17.24 -3.75 9.74
C TRP A 3 17.34 -5.08 10.48
N GLU A 4 18.41 -5.85 10.27
CA GLU A 4 18.51 -7.24 10.71
C GLU A 4 18.51 -7.39 12.24
N LYS A 5 18.84 -6.31 12.97
CA LYS A 5 18.81 -6.27 14.44
C LYS A 5 17.51 -5.68 15.02
N GLU A 6 16.60 -5.22 14.18
CA GLU A 6 15.34 -4.61 14.60
C GLU A 6 14.35 -5.64 15.11
N ARG A 7 13.46 -5.26 16.03
CA ARG A 7 12.39 -6.18 16.44
C ARG A 7 11.50 -6.48 15.24
N ARG A 8 11.03 -7.71 15.12
CA ARG A 8 9.95 -8.07 14.19
C ARG A 8 8.63 -7.87 14.90
N SER A 9 7.59 -7.47 14.17
CA SER A 9 6.24 -7.44 14.68
C SER A 9 5.69 -8.86 14.89
N ASP A 10 4.96 -9.05 15.99
CA ASP A 10 4.21 -10.27 16.27
C ASP A 10 2.79 -10.26 15.62
N ASN A 11 2.41 -9.15 14.95
CA ASN A 11 1.11 -8.95 14.33
C ASN A 11 1.03 -9.43 12.87
N ILE A 12 1.79 -10.46 12.50
CA ILE A 12 1.85 -10.99 11.13
C ILE A 12 1.06 -12.30 11.01
N GLU A 13 0.11 -12.31 10.08
CA GLU A 13 -0.61 -13.51 9.64
C GLU A 13 0.01 -13.99 8.31
N ASP A 14 0.90 -14.98 8.37
CA ASP A 14 1.51 -15.55 7.17
C ASP A 14 0.61 -16.61 6.52
N ARG A 15 -0.08 -16.20 5.45
CA ARG A 15 -0.96 -17.04 4.64
C ARG A 15 -0.29 -17.51 3.34
N ARG A 16 1.00 -17.25 3.11
CA ARG A 16 1.70 -17.64 1.86
C ARG A 16 1.69 -19.14 1.60
N ARG A 17 1.68 -19.95 2.68
CA ARG A 17 1.57 -21.42 2.64
C ARG A 17 0.14 -21.93 2.72
N SER A 18 -0.79 -21.07 3.11
CA SER A 18 -2.21 -21.39 3.18
C SER A 18 -2.76 -21.21 1.78
N GLY A 19 -2.77 -22.28 0.98
CA GLY A 19 -3.17 -22.23 -0.43
C GLY A 19 -4.43 -21.39 -0.63
N GLY A 20 -4.29 -20.24 -1.31
CA GLY A 20 -5.41 -19.45 -1.78
C GLY A 20 -6.23 -20.34 -2.72
N GLY A 21 -7.40 -20.76 -2.26
CA GLY A 21 -8.29 -21.62 -3.03
C GLY A 21 -8.59 -21.03 -4.40
N ARG A 22 -8.70 -21.92 -5.39
CA ARG A 22 -8.97 -21.69 -6.83
C ARG A 22 -7.76 -21.28 -7.68
N GLY A 23 -6.88 -22.25 -7.89
CA GLY A 23 -6.40 -22.52 -9.25
C GLY A 23 -7.58 -22.95 -10.13
N ALA A 24 -8.35 -22.00 -10.63
CA ALA A 24 -9.29 -22.27 -11.71
C ALA A 24 -8.55 -22.05 -13.03
N ASN A 25 -8.41 -23.14 -13.76
CA ASN A 25 -8.20 -23.15 -15.20
C ASN A 25 -9.37 -22.39 -15.84
N LEU A 26 -9.32 -21.06 -15.84
CA LEU A 26 -10.33 -20.20 -16.48
C LEU A 26 -10.02 -20.21 -17.97
N GLY A 27 -10.75 -21.04 -18.70
CA GLY A 27 -10.90 -20.97 -20.16
C GLY A 27 -11.65 -19.71 -20.60
N GLY A 28 -11.23 -18.54 -20.12
CA GLY A 28 -11.77 -17.23 -20.46
C GLY A 28 -10.61 -16.29 -20.79
N LEU A 29 -10.64 -15.78 -22.02
CA LEU A 29 -9.76 -14.80 -22.68
C LEU A 29 -8.43 -14.46 -21.94
N PRO A 30 -7.27 -14.76 -22.53
CA PRO A 30 -5.99 -14.38 -21.94
C PRO A 30 -5.93 -12.86 -21.84
N ILE A 31 -6.06 -12.31 -20.63
CA ILE A 31 -5.71 -10.91 -20.39
C ILE A 31 -4.18 -10.91 -20.35
N PRO A 32 -3.50 -10.31 -21.34
CA PRO A 32 -2.05 -10.26 -21.33
C PRO A 32 -1.62 -9.36 -20.17
N LEU A 33 -1.19 -9.98 -19.07
CA LEU A 33 -0.59 -9.32 -17.91
C LEU A 33 0.83 -8.81 -18.17
N ASN A 34 1.35 -9.05 -19.37
CA ASN A 34 2.62 -8.50 -19.82
C ASN A 34 2.39 -7.13 -20.47
N GLY A 35 2.98 -6.10 -19.86
CA GLY A 35 3.01 -4.74 -20.39
C GLY A 35 1.92 -3.82 -19.84
N LYS A 36 1.76 -2.67 -20.51
CA LYS A 36 1.00 -1.48 -20.11
C LYS A 36 -0.46 -1.71 -19.67
N ALA A 37 -1.06 -2.84 -20.03
CA ALA A 37 -2.42 -3.22 -19.68
C ALA A 37 -2.57 -3.72 -18.22
N GLY A 38 -1.56 -4.40 -17.67
CA GLY A 38 -1.62 -4.94 -16.29
C GLY A 38 -1.69 -3.86 -15.21
N ILE A 39 -0.97 -2.75 -15.42
CA ILE A 39 -0.95 -1.59 -14.50
C ILE A 39 -2.29 -0.83 -14.52
N ALA A 40 -2.99 -0.80 -15.66
CA ALA A 40 -4.30 -0.16 -15.73
C ALA A 40 -5.39 -0.98 -15.02
N VAL A 41 -5.30 -2.32 -15.09
CA VAL A 41 -6.19 -3.23 -14.35
C VAL A 41 -5.89 -3.16 -12.85
N PHE A 42 -4.61 -3.15 -12.45
CA PHE A 42 -4.15 -2.91 -11.07
C PHE A 42 -4.83 -1.68 -10.44
N LEU A 43 -4.82 -0.54 -11.14
CA LEU A 43 -5.38 0.72 -10.65
C LEU A 43 -6.91 0.70 -10.53
N VAL A 44 -7.60 0.10 -11.50
CA VAL A 44 -9.08 0.03 -11.50
C VAL A 44 -9.58 -0.89 -10.39
N VAL A 45 -8.90 -2.01 -10.15
CA VAL A 45 -9.31 -3.00 -9.15
C VAL A 45 -9.00 -2.49 -7.73
N MET A 46 -7.86 -1.80 -7.50
CA MET A 46 -7.54 -1.15 -6.21
C MET A 46 -8.60 -0.12 -5.79
N ILE A 47 -8.99 0.74 -6.73
CA ILE A 47 -10.03 1.76 -6.50
C ILE A 47 -11.37 1.07 -6.20
N ALA A 48 -11.77 0.09 -6.99
CA ALA A 48 -13.06 -0.58 -6.80
C ALA A 48 -13.14 -1.37 -5.47
N GLY A 49 -12.07 -2.04 -5.05
CA GLY A 49 -12.00 -2.73 -3.75
C GLY A 49 -12.01 -1.76 -2.57
N TYR A 50 -11.23 -0.67 -2.63
CA TYR A 50 -11.17 0.35 -1.58
C TYR A 50 -12.52 1.06 -1.35
N TYR A 51 -13.32 1.24 -2.40
CA TYR A 51 -14.65 1.85 -2.32
C TYR A 51 -15.80 0.87 -2.05
N GLY A 52 -15.53 -0.42 -1.89
CA GLY A 52 -16.55 -1.44 -1.66
C GLY A 52 -17.47 -1.67 -2.85
N ILE A 53 -16.98 -1.42 -4.07
CA ILE A 53 -17.70 -1.72 -5.32
C ILE A 53 -17.63 -3.24 -5.55
N ASP A 54 -18.78 -3.89 -5.66
CA ASP A 54 -18.85 -5.32 -5.94
C ASP A 54 -18.38 -5.63 -7.37
N LEU A 55 -17.20 -6.24 -7.46
CA LEU A 55 -16.57 -6.67 -8.72
C LEU A 55 -17.00 -8.06 -9.17
N SER A 56 -17.86 -8.75 -8.41
CA SER A 56 -18.38 -10.09 -8.74
C SER A 56 -18.99 -10.19 -10.15
N PRO A 57 -19.72 -9.18 -10.68
CA PRO A 57 -20.26 -9.22 -12.04
C PRO A 57 -19.18 -9.17 -13.15
N LEU A 58 -17.99 -8.65 -12.86
CA LEU A 58 -16.87 -8.59 -13.80
C LEU A 58 -16.06 -9.90 -13.82
N LEU A 59 -16.21 -10.72 -12.78
CA LEU A 59 -15.37 -11.89 -12.52
C LEU A 59 -16.12 -13.24 -12.65
N GLY A 60 -17.39 -13.22 -13.05
CA GLY A 60 -18.20 -14.42 -13.26
C GLY A 60 -18.67 -15.02 -11.92
N GLY A 61 -19.97 -14.94 -11.68
CA GLY A 61 -20.59 -15.33 -10.42
C GLY A 61 -20.64 -16.85 -10.15
N GLU A 62 -20.86 -17.11 -8.85
CA GLU A 62 -21.34 -18.32 -8.17
C GLU A 62 -20.46 -19.59 -8.08
N GLY A 63 -20.10 -19.90 -6.82
CA GLY A 63 -20.25 -21.23 -6.22
C GLY A 63 -19.38 -22.40 -6.73
N ALA A 64 -18.29 -22.71 -6.01
CA ALA A 64 -17.81 -24.07 -5.73
C ALA A 64 -16.45 -24.01 -5.00
N THR A 65 -16.44 -24.44 -3.73
CA THR A 65 -15.23 -24.63 -2.90
C THR A 65 -14.57 -25.96 -3.24
N TYR A 66 -13.34 -25.90 -3.78
CA TYR A 66 -12.43 -27.04 -3.82
C TYR A 66 -11.15 -26.64 -3.07
N GLN A 67 -10.81 -27.40 -2.03
CA GLN A 67 -9.54 -27.30 -1.32
C GLN A 67 -8.48 -28.09 -2.10
N THR A 68 -7.52 -27.39 -2.68
CA THR A 68 -6.30 -28.01 -3.21
C THR A 68 -5.14 -27.48 -2.38
N GLU A 69 -4.52 -28.35 -1.58
CA GLU A 69 -3.24 -28.06 -0.92
C GLU A 69 -2.16 -27.88 -1.99
N THR A 70 -1.90 -26.65 -2.39
CA THR A 70 -0.71 -26.33 -3.18
C THR A 70 0.48 -26.25 -2.25
N ASN A 71 1.47 -27.12 -2.49
CA ASN A 71 2.74 -27.11 -1.79
C ASN A 71 3.57 -25.90 -2.29
N VAL A 72 3.21 -24.70 -1.82
CA VAL A 72 3.86 -23.45 -2.23
C VAL A 72 5.28 -23.43 -1.67
N ARG A 73 6.28 -23.54 -2.56
CA ARG A 73 7.69 -23.35 -2.19
C ARG A 73 7.96 -21.86 -1.97
N ILE A 74 8.40 -21.53 -0.76
CA ILE A 74 8.91 -20.19 -0.38
C ILE A 74 10.43 -20.22 -0.57
N SER A 75 10.97 -19.29 -1.34
CA SER A 75 12.43 -19.20 -1.54
C SER A 75 13.10 -18.49 -0.36
N PRO A 76 14.40 -18.69 -0.13
CA PRO A 76 15.14 -17.94 0.89
C PRO A 76 15.05 -16.43 0.72
N GLU A 77 14.98 -15.93 -0.51
CA GLU A 77 14.80 -14.51 -0.81
C GLU A 77 13.41 -14.02 -0.41
N GLU A 78 12.36 -14.80 -0.67
CA GLU A 78 10.99 -14.50 -0.24
C GLU A 78 10.88 -14.50 1.29
N GLU A 79 11.60 -15.39 1.97
CA GLU A 79 11.67 -15.40 3.42
C GLU A 79 12.39 -14.16 3.97
N LYS A 80 13.52 -13.75 3.37
CA LYS A 80 14.20 -12.51 3.74
C LYS A 80 13.30 -11.28 3.56
N MET A 81 12.47 -11.24 2.51
CA MET A 81 11.49 -10.17 2.31
C MET A 81 10.39 -10.19 3.38
N ALA A 82 9.94 -11.37 3.82
CA ALA A 82 8.99 -11.50 4.92
C ALA A 82 9.59 -11.02 6.26
N GLU A 83 10.84 -11.38 6.55
CA GLU A 83 11.55 -10.89 7.74
C GLU A 83 11.71 -9.36 7.74
N PHE A 84 12.10 -8.79 6.59
CA PHE A 84 12.18 -7.34 6.42
C PHE A 84 10.82 -6.67 6.59
N THR A 85 9.76 -7.29 6.06
CA THR A 85 8.38 -6.82 6.21
C THR A 85 7.98 -6.76 7.68
N GLY A 86 8.32 -7.81 8.44
CA GLY A 86 8.05 -7.85 9.88
C GLY A 86 8.86 -6.84 10.68
N ALA A 87 10.13 -6.61 10.33
CA ALA A 87 10.93 -5.55 10.95
C ALA A 87 10.38 -4.16 10.65
N SER A 88 9.95 -3.91 9.40
CA SER A 88 9.33 -2.65 8.98
C SER A 88 8.03 -2.38 9.72
N LEU A 89 7.17 -3.39 9.86
CA LEU A 89 5.95 -3.28 10.66
C LEU A 89 6.25 -3.01 12.14
N GLY A 90 7.24 -3.68 12.72
CA GLY A 90 7.68 -3.40 14.09
C GLY A 90 8.13 -1.95 14.29
N MET A 91 8.87 -1.40 13.31
CA MET A 91 9.28 0.01 13.35
C MET A 91 8.11 0.99 13.21
N THR A 92 7.06 0.67 12.43
CA THR A 92 5.87 1.53 12.35
C THR A 92 5.04 1.48 13.63
N GLU A 93 4.89 0.30 14.24
CA GLU A 93 4.24 0.12 15.55
C GLU A 93 4.93 0.95 16.64
N ASP A 94 6.27 0.89 16.72
CA ASP A 94 7.06 1.66 17.68
C ASP A 94 6.91 3.18 17.48
N LEU A 95 6.86 3.62 16.22
CA LEU A 95 6.64 5.02 15.89
C LEU A 95 5.24 5.46 16.33
N TRP A 96 4.20 4.81 15.81
CA TRP A 96 2.83 5.27 15.99
C TRP A 96 2.33 5.11 17.43
N THR A 97 2.82 4.12 18.17
CA THR A 97 2.59 4.03 19.62
C THR A 97 3.08 5.29 20.34
N ARG A 98 4.25 5.82 19.98
CA ARG A 98 4.77 7.07 20.55
C ARG A 98 3.99 8.29 20.08
N GLU A 99 3.65 8.38 18.80
CA GLU A 99 2.90 9.52 18.27
C GLU A 99 1.48 9.61 18.85
N PHE A 100 0.75 8.49 18.95
CA PHE A 100 -0.58 8.47 19.56
C PHE A 100 -0.52 8.81 21.05
N LYS A 101 0.53 8.37 21.76
CA LYS A 101 0.75 8.78 23.16
C LYS A 101 0.89 10.30 23.29
N LYS A 102 1.57 10.99 22.35
CA LYS A 102 1.63 12.47 22.32
C LYS A 102 0.27 13.11 22.05
N LEU A 103 -0.59 12.43 21.29
CA LEU A 103 -1.98 12.83 21.03
C LEU A 103 -2.94 12.52 22.19
N GLY A 104 -2.47 11.87 23.25
CA GLY A 104 -3.30 11.48 24.40
C GLY A 104 -4.22 10.30 24.12
N THR A 105 -3.94 9.50 23.09
CA THR A 105 -4.74 8.33 22.69
C THR A 105 -3.88 7.06 22.65
N THR A 106 -4.52 5.90 22.64
CA THR A 106 -3.84 4.61 22.48
C THR A 106 -3.82 4.21 21.02
N TYR A 107 -2.64 3.88 20.49
CA TYR A 107 -2.52 3.27 19.17
C TYR A 107 -3.00 1.83 19.21
N GLN A 108 -3.85 1.45 18.25
CA GLN A 108 -4.18 0.05 18.00
C GLN A 108 -3.28 -0.40 16.87
N GLU A 109 -2.50 -1.46 17.07
CA GLU A 109 -1.57 -1.93 16.04
C GLU A 109 -2.35 -2.66 14.93
N PRO A 110 -2.02 -2.44 13.64
CA PRO A 110 -2.63 -3.17 12.55
C PRO A 110 -2.05 -4.59 12.49
N LYS A 111 -2.85 -5.53 12.01
CA LYS A 111 -2.33 -6.83 11.60
C LYS A 111 -1.87 -6.78 10.15
N LEU A 112 -0.81 -7.52 9.81
CA LEU A 112 -0.32 -7.63 8.43
C LEU A 112 -0.49 -9.06 7.93
N VAL A 113 -1.11 -9.21 6.77
CA VAL A 113 -1.33 -10.49 6.11
C VAL A 113 -0.37 -10.63 4.94
N LEU A 114 0.53 -11.59 5.03
CA LEU A 114 1.33 -12.04 3.88
C LEU A 114 0.54 -13.09 3.11
N TYR A 115 0.37 -12.92 1.80
CA TYR A 115 -0.38 -13.87 0.97
C TYR A 115 0.30 -14.08 -0.39
N LYS A 116 -0.20 -15.06 -1.16
CA LYS A 116 0.30 -15.34 -2.52
C LYS A 116 -0.85 -15.47 -3.51
N GLY A 117 -0.83 -14.67 -4.56
CA GLY A 117 -1.83 -14.64 -5.63
C GLY A 117 -3.13 -13.97 -5.22
N GLN A 118 -3.85 -14.54 -4.24
CA GLN A 118 -5.18 -14.09 -3.84
C GLN A 118 -5.43 -14.33 -2.34
N THR A 119 -6.27 -13.49 -1.73
CA THR A 119 -6.68 -13.63 -0.32
C THR A 119 -8.07 -13.03 -0.08
N SER A 120 -8.83 -13.63 0.84
CA SER A 120 -10.08 -13.04 1.34
C SER A 120 -9.79 -11.93 2.36
N THR A 121 -10.55 -10.83 2.28
CA THR A 121 -10.48 -9.67 3.20
C THR A 121 -11.89 -9.22 3.62
N ALA A 122 -12.00 -8.41 4.68
CA ALA A 122 -13.29 -7.81 5.04
C ALA A 122 -13.75 -6.72 4.06
N CYS A 123 -12.85 -6.21 3.21
CA CYS A 123 -13.14 -5.23 2.16
C CYS A 123 -13.47 -5.88 0.80
N GLY A 124 -13.59 -7.22 0.76
CA GLY A 124 -13.81 -7.99 -0.47
C GLY A 124 -12.62 -8.89 -0.82
N PHE A 125 -12.47 -9.18 -2.11
CA PHE A 125 -11.46 -10.12 -2.59
C PHE A 125 -10.16 -9.40 -2.96
N GLY A 126 -9.06 -9.72 -2.27
CA GLY A 126 -7.73 -9.17 -2.55
C GLY A 126 -6.98 -10.01 -3.57
N GLN A 127 -6.33 -9.36 -4.54
CA GLN A 127 -5.50 -10.02 -5.56
C GLN A 127 -4.10 -9.39 -5.60
N ALA A 128 -3.07 -10.20 -5.84
CA ALA A 128 -1.68 -9.75 -5.92
C ALA A 128 -1.47 -8.68 -6.99
N ALA A 129 -2.24 -8.76 -8.09
CA ALA A 129 -2.26 -7.79 -9.17
C ALA A 129 -2.82 -6.41 -8.76
N MET A 130 -3.23 -6.21 -7.50
CA MET A 130 -3.66 -4.95 -6.93
C MET A 130 -2.54 -4.28 -6.10
N GLY A 131 -1.47 -5.01 -5.79
CA GLY A 131 -0.40 -4.53 -4.91
C GLY A 131 -0.79 -4.54 -3.44
N PRO A 132 0.04 -3.93 -2.58
CA PRO A 132 -0.24 -3.78 -1.15
C PRO A 132 -1.44 -2.87 -0.91
N PHE A 133 -2.22 -3.16 0.14
CA PHE A 133 -3.37 -2.34 0.52
C PHE A 133 -3.73 -2.48 2.00
N TYR A 134 -4.33 -1.43 2.56
CA TYR A 134 -4.98 -1.43 3.86
C TYR A 134 -6.51 -1.60 3.76
N CYS A 135 -7.09 -2.49 4.57
CA CYS A 135 -8.54 -2.66 4.71
C CYS A 135 -9.05 -2.06 6.03
N PRO A 136 -9.86 -0.98 5.99
CA PRO A 136 -10.38 -0.36 7.21
C PRO A 136 -11.42 -1.20 7.96
N ALA A 137 -12.03 -2.21 7.33
CA ALA A 137 -13.08 -3.03 7.92
C ALA A 137 -12.56 -4.12 8.88
N ASP A 138 -11.33 -4.59 8.69
CA ASP A 138 -10.67 -5.58 9.55
C ASP A 138 -9.34 -5.08 10.16
N TYR A 139 -8.98 -3.83 9.89
CA TYR A 139 -7.76 -3.19 10.38
C TYR A 139 -6.48 -3.93 9.96
N LYS A 140 -6.48 -4.47 8.73
CA LYS A 140 -5.36 -5.25 8.19
C LYS A 140 -4.65 -4.59 7.02
N VAL A 141 -3.33 -4.74 6.99
CA VAL A 141 -2.48 -4.48 5.82
C VAL A 141 -2.28 -5.81 5.09
N TYR A 142 -2.42 -5.83 3.77
CA TYR A 142 -2.29 -7.02 2.95
C TYR A 142 -1.14 -6.84 1.96
N ILE A 143 -0.23 -7.81 1.90
CA ILE A 143 0.95 -7.74 1.04
C ILE A 143 1.19 -9.11 0.37
N ASP A 144 1.28 -9.11 -0.96
CA ASP A 144 1.93 -10.17 -1.72
C ASP A 144 3.37 -9.74 -2.00
N LEU A 145 4.33 -10.55 -1.55
CA LEU A 145 5.76 -10.24 -1.67
C LEU A 145 6.26 -10.25 -3.13
N SER A 146 5.52 -10.86 -4.07
CA SER A 146 5.87 -10.77 -5.49
C SER A 146 5.81 -9.34 -6.03
N PHE A 147 5.05 -8.45 -5.38
CA PHE A 147 5.00 -7.03 -5.72
C PHE A 147 6.38 -6.37 -5.61
N TYR A 148 7.23 -6.80 -4.68
CA TYR A 148 8.57 -6.23 -4.52
C TYR A 148 9.50 -6.60 -5.68
N ASP A 149 9.29 -7.77 -6.28
CA ASP A 149 9.99 -8.14 -7.51
C ASP A 149 9.56 -7.27 -8.68
N ASP A 150 8.27 -6.97 -8.80
CA ASP A 150 7.74 -6.09 -9.84
C ASP A 150 8.24 -4.66 -9.68
N MET A 151 8.27 -4.15 -8.44
CA MET A 151 8.82 -2.83 -8.13
C MET A 151 10.28 -2.73 -8.56
N ARG A 152 11.10 -3.72 -8.18
CA ARG A 152 12.53 -3.80 -8.52
C ARG A 152 12.76 -3.82 -10.03
N ARG A 153 11.93 -4.55 -10.79
CA ARG A 153 12.09 -4.72 -12.25
C ARG A 153 11.56 -3.54 -13.05
N ASN A 154 10.44 -2.96 -12.63
CA ASN A 154 9.64 -2.07 -13.51
C ASN A 154 9.60 -0.61 -13.06
N LEU A 155 9.77 -0.34 -11.76
CA LEU A 155 9.54 0.99 -11.20
C LEU A 155 10.84 1.77 -10.96
N GLY A 156 12.00 1.11 -11.05
CA GLY A 156 13.30 1.71 -10.74
C GLY A 156 13.47 2.04 -9.25
N GLY A 157 12.46 1.71 -8.44
CA GLY A 157 12.51 1.64 -6.99
C GLY A 157 12.92 0.23 -6.57
N GLY A 158 13.73 0.11 -5.54
CA GLY A 158 14.26 -1.16 -5.10
C GLY A 158 15.12 -1.00 -3.86
N GLY A 159 15.42 -2.13 -3.23
CA GLY A 159 16.09 -2.16 -1.94
C GLY A 159 15.13 -1.98 -0.77
N ASP A 160 15.64 -2.31 0.40
CA ASP A 160 14.86 -2.46 1.63
C ASP A 160 14.05 -1.19 1.96
N PHE A 161 14.61 0.02 1.79
CA PHE A 161 13.86 1.24 2.09
C PHE A 161 12.60 1.40 1.22
N ALA A 162 12.65 1.06 -0.06
CA ALA A 162 11.49 1.17 -0.93
C ALA A 162 10.35 0.24 -0.48
N GLN A 163 10.69 -0.96 -0.02
CA GLN A 163 9.72 -1.90 0.56
C GLN A 163 9.14 -1.35 1.89
N GLY A 164 10.02 -0.80 2.74
CA GLY A 164 9.62 -0.22 4.02
C GLY A 164 8.71 1.01 3.87
N TYR A 165 8.96 1.85 2.86
CA TYR A 165 8.10 2.97 2.48
C TYR A 165 6.67 2.50 2.14
N VAL A 166 6.52 1.44 1.35
CA VAL A 166 5.19 0.90 1.00
C VAL A 166 4.46 0.41 2.24
N ILE A 167 5.13 -0.30 3.14
CA ILE A 167 4.54 -0.74 4.41
C ILE A 167 4.13 0.46 5.26
N ALA A 168 5.00 1.48 5.37
CA ALA A 168 4.71 2.69 6.13
C ALA A 168 3.56 3.51 5.53
N HIS A 169 3.39 3.49 4.20
CA HIS A 169 2.27 4.09 3.50
C HIS A 169 0.94 3.40 3.84
N GLU A 170 0.89 2.06 3.75
CA GLU A 170 -0.32 1.31 4.13
C GLU A 170 -0.67 1.46 5.61
N VAL A 171 0.35 1.50 6.49
CA VAL A 171 0.14 1.83 7.91
C VAL A 171 -0.31 3.30 8.08
N GLY A 172 0.08 4.20 7.18
CA GLY A 172 -0.44 5.56 7.10
C GLY A 172 -1.96 5.58 6.91
N HIS A 173 -2.52 4.73 6.04
CA HIS A 173 -3.97 4.57 5.91
C HIS A 173 -4.62 4.01 7.17
N HIS A 174 -3.95 3.10 7.87
CA HIS A 174 -4.41 2.63 9.17
C HIS A 174 -4.49 3.77 10.19
N VAL A 175 -3.47 4.62 10.27
CA VAL A 175 -3.46 5.81 11.13
C VAL A 175 -4.59 6.78 10.76
N GLN A 176 -4.82 7.01 9.47
CA GLN A 176 -5.96 7.81 8.99
C GLN A 176 -7.30 7.23 9.42
N ASN A 177 -7.44 5.90 9.45
CA ASN A 177 -8.63 5.22 9.92
C ASN A 177 -8.85 5.46 11.41
N LEU A 178 -7.81 5.28 12.23
CA LEU A 178 -7.87 5.51 13.68
C LEU A 178 -8.16 6.98 14.05
N LEU A 179 -7.66 7.94 13.26
CA LEU A 179 -7.92 9.37 13.44
C LEU A 179 -9.26 9.83 12.85
N GLY A 180 -10.00 8.92 12.20
CA GLY A 180 -11.30 9.20 11.58
C GLY A 180 -11.23 9.98 10.27
N THR A 181 -10.05 10.18 9.69
CA THR A 181 -9.86 10.86 8.40
C THR A 181 -10.59 10.10 7.29
N ASN A 182 -10.43 8.77 7.22
CA ASN A 182 -11.12 7.94 6.21
C ASN A 182 -12.64 8.16 6.22
N GLN A 183 -13.24 8.15 7.41
CA GLN A 183 -14.68 8.35 7.55
C GLN A 183 -15.14 9.76 7.12
N LYS A 184 -14.34 10.79 7.39
CA LYS A 184 -14.61 12.17 6.95
C LYS A 184 -14.53 12.29 5.43
N VAL A 185 -13.50 11.70 4.81
CA VAL A 185 -13.32 11.67 3.35
C VAL A 185 -14.50 10.97 2.69
N ARG A 186 -14.87 9.76 3.14
CA ARG A 186 -16.01 9.02 2.58
C ARG A 186 -17.33 9.79 2.68
N ARG A 187 -17.58 10.48 3.79
CA ARG A 187 -18.77 11.34 3.94
C ARG A 187 -18.76 12.52 2.97
N ALA A 188 -17.61 13.17 2.79
CA ALA A 188 -17.46 14.28 1.86
C ALA A 188 -17.64 13.83 0.40
N GLN A 189 -17.18 12.62 0.05
CA GLN A 189 -17.33 12.07 -1.30
C GLN A 189 -18.78 11.70 -1.67
N ALA A 190 -19.62 11.31 -0.71
CA ALA A 190 -20.97 10.80 -0.98
C ALA A 190 -21.91 11.80 -1.68
N GLY A 191 -21.64 13.10 -1.58
CA GLY A 191 -22.39 14.16 -2.27
C GLY A 191 -21.57 14.92 -3.31
N ALA A 192 -20.35 14.48 -3.59
CA ALA A 192 -19.40 15.20 -4.44
C ALA A 192 -19.50 14.74 -5.91
N SER A 193 -19.16 15.62 -6.84
CA SER A 193 -18.90 15.22 -8.22
C SER A 193 -17.72 14.25 -8.28
N LYS A 194 -17.62 13.46 -9.37
CA LYS A 194 -16.49 12.53 -9.57
C LYS A 194 -15.12 13.22 -9.43
N LYS A 195 -15.00 14.45 -9.92
CA LYS A 195 -13.77 15.24 -9.87
C LYS A 195 -13.41 15.62 -8.43
N GLU A 196 -14.38 16.12 -7.67
CA GLU A 196 -14.19 16.46 -6.26
C GLU A 196 -13.88 15.21 -5.42
N ALA A 197 -14.57 14.10 -5.69
CA ALA A 197 -14.31 12.84 -5.02
C ALA A 197 -12.88 12.34 -5.27
N ASN A 198 -12.39 12.45 -6.51
CA ASN A 198 -11.01 12.16 -6.88
C ASN A 198 -10.00 13.05 -6.16
N GLN A 199 -10.26 14.36 -6.05
CA GLN A 199 -9.40 15.28 -5.31
C GLN A 199 -9.31 14.93 -3.83
N LEU A 200 -10.42 14.51 -3.22
CA LEU A 200 -10.44 14.02 -1.84
C LEU A 200 -9.60 12.74 -1.67
N SER A 201 -9.65 11.82 -2.64
CA SER A 201 -8.78 10.64 -2.68
C SER A 201 -7.31 11.05 -2.71
N VAL A 202 -6.93 11.94 -3.64
CA VAL A 202 -5.56 12.42 -3.77
C VAL A 202 -5.06 13.05 -2.46
N LYS A 203 -5.87 13.87 -1.78
CA LYS A 203 -5.51 14.43 -0.47
C LYS A 203 -5.25 13.35 0.58
N MET A 204 -6.06 12.29 0.59
CA MET A 204 -5.88 11.17 1.51
C MET A 204 -4.59 10.39 1.23
N GLU A 205 -4.31 10.07 -0.03
CA GLU A 205 -3.09 9.38 -0.47
C GLU A 205 -1.82 10.17 -0.13
N LEU A 206 -1.82 11.48 -0.40
CA LEU A 206 -0.69 12.35 -0.09
C LEU A 206 -0.44 12.47 1.43
N GLN A 207 -1.47 12.34 2.26
CA GLN A 207 -1.29 12.34 3.70
C GLN A 207 -0.66 11.03 4.18
N ALA A 208 -1.02 9.89 3.58
CA ALA A 208 -0.36 8.61 3.83
C ALA A 208 1.13 8.66 3.40
N ASP A 209 1.47 9.34 2.30
CA ASP A 209 2.87 9.59 1.92
C ASP A 209 3.62 10.44 2.95
N CYS A 210 2.99 11.47 3.49
CA CYS A 210 3.60 12.27 4.55
C CYS A 210 3.81 11.45 5.83
N TYR A 211 2.87 10.58 6.20
CA TYR A 211 3.03 9.64 7.31
C TYR A 211 4.17 8.64 7.08
N ALA A 212 4.33 8.13 5.85
CA ALA A 212 5.49 7.33 5.48
C ALA A 212 6.81 8.13 5.56
N GLY A 213 6.77 9.44 5.28
CA GLY A 213 7.88 10.36 5.50
C GLY A 213 8.31 10.45 6.96
N ILE A 214 7.34 10.59 7.89
CA ILE A 214 7.61 10.60 9.35
C ILE A 214 8.29 9.29 9.76
N TRP A 215 7.84 8.14 9.24
CA TRP A 215 8.53 6.87 9.44
C TRP A 215 9.95 6.88 8.87
N GLY A 216 10.17 7.44 7.69
CA GLY A 216 11.51 7.61 7.13
C GLY A 216 12.43 8.42 8.05
N LYS A 217 11.94 9.51 8.64
CA LYS A 217 12.69 10.30 9.64
C LYS A 217 13.02 9.48 10.87
N TYR A 218 12.04 8.76 11.40
CA TYR A 218 12.24 7.89 12.56
C TYR A 218 13.33 6.83 12.31
N VAL A 219 13.33 6.20 11.14
CA VAL A 219 14.37 5.24 10.73
C VAL A 219 15.74 5.92 10.55
N SER A 220 15.76 7.15 10.02
CA SER A 220 16.96 7.98 9.86
C SER A 220 17.62 8.31 11.20
N GLU A 221 16.83 8.80 12.17
CA GLU A 221 17.30 9.19 13.51
C GLU A 221 17.88 8.02 14.29
N ARG A 222 17.47 6.79 13.96
CA ARG A 222 18.02 5.56 14.52
C ARG A 222 19.28 5.06 13.80
N GLY A 223 19.73 5.77 12.77
CA GLY A 223 20.92 5.39 12.00
C GLY A 223 20.73 4.13 11.17
N LEU A 224 19.50 3.80 10.77
CA LEU A 224 19.21 2.58 10.00
C LEU A 224 19.28 2.81 8.49
N LEU A 225 19.33 4.06 8.04
CA LEU A 225 19.46 4.43 6.63
C LEU A 225 20.90 4.28 6.14
N GLU A 226 21.02 3.78 4.92
CA GLU A 226 22.26 3.76 4.16
C GLU A 226 22.28 4.88 3.12
N ILE A 227 23.47 5.20 2.60
CA ILE A 227 23.64 6.22 1.57
C ILE A 227 22.78 5.85 0.36
N GLY A 228 21.93 6.79 -0.06
CA GLY A 228 21.02 6.65 -1.20
C GLY A 228 19.68 5.97 -0.90
N ASP A 229 19.41 5.49 0.33
CA ASP A 229 18.12 4.90 0.68
C ASP A 229 16.96 5.91 0.58
N LEU A 230 17.18 7.15 1.02
CA LEU A 230 16.19 8.24 0.87
C LEU A 230 15.92 8.58 -0.61
N GLU A 231 16.95 8.61 -1.45
CA GLU A 231 16.79 8.87 -2.89
C GLU A 231 15.99 7.75 -3.57
N LYS A 232 16.25 6.48 -3.20
CA LYS A 232 15.46 5.33 -3.65
C LYS A 232 14.00 5.45 -3.21
N ALA A 233 13.73 5.97 -2.02
CA ALA A 233 12.38 6.27 -1.54
C ALA A 233 11.66 7.26 -2.44
N MET A 234 12.29 8.42 -2.68
CA MET A 234 11.71 9.48 -3.50
C MET A 234 11.48 9.02 -4.94
N LYS A 235 12.39 8.19 -5.49
CA LYS A 235 12.21 7.54 -6.78
C LYS A 235 11.00 6.60 -6.80
N THR A 236 10.80 5.83 -5.73
CA THR A 236 9.65 4.92 -5.56
C THR A 236 8.34 5.70 -5.43
N ALA A 237 8.32 6.75 -4.59
CA ALA A 237 7.15 7.62 -4.42
C ALA A 237 6.74 8.28 -5.75
N ALA A 238 7.70 8.74 -6.55
CA ALA A 238 7.42 9.23 -7.90
C ALA A 238 7.02 8.14 -8.89
N ALA A 239 7.51 6.90 -8.74
CA ALA A 239 7.17 5.82 -9.66
C ALA A 239 5.68 5.44 -9.60
N ILE A 240 5.03 5.69 -8.46
CA ILE A 240 3.62 5.35 -8.17
C ILE A 240 2.69 6.56 -8.43
N GLY A 241 3.20 7.72 -8.86
CA GLY A 241 2.38 8.87 -9.21
C GLY A 241 1.49 8.63 -10.45
N ASP A 242 0.25 9.12 -10.42
CA ASP A 242 -0.74 8.88 -11.47
C ASP A 242 -0.29 9.41 -12.84
N ASP A 243 0.41 10.54 -12.88
CA ASP A 243 0.96 11.12 -14.10
C ASP A 243 1.97 10.18 -14.77
N ARG A 244 2.81 9.50 -13.98
CA ARG A 244 3.77 8.53 -14.48
C ARG A 244 3.08 7.23 -14.91
N LEU A 245 2.17 6.70 -14.09
CA LEU A 245 1.44 5.47 -14.40
C LEU A 245 0.52 5.65 -15.63
N GLN A 246 -0.15 6.79 -15.77
CA GLN A 246 -0.96 7.11 -16.94
C GLN A 246 -0.11 7.34 -18.19
N LYS A 247 1.01 8.08 -18.09
CA LYS A 247 1.92 8.26 -19.23
C LYS A 247 2.53 6.94 -19.69
N GLN A 248 2.87 6.04 -18.76
CA GLN A 248 3.35 4.70 -19.10
C GLN A 248 2.27 3.85 -19.74
N SER A 249 1.05 3.83 -19.20
CA SER A 249 -0.04 2.96 -19.67
C SER A 249 -0.75 3.46 -20.94
N ARG A 250 -1.11 4.76 -20.98
CA ARG A 250 -1.98 5.38 -22.00
C ARG A 250 -1.27 6.41 -22.87
N GLY A 251 -0.06 6.83 -22.52
CA GLY A 251 0.70 7.85 -23.27
C GLY A 251 0.24 9.29 -23.05
N VAL A 252 -0.90 9.51 -22.41
CA VAL A 252 -1.49 10.81 -22.09
C VAL A 252 -1.84 10.89 -20.60
N VAL A 253 -1.81 12.10 -20.04
CA VAL A 253 -2.08 12.37 -18.62
C VAL A 253 -3.40 13.12 -18.50
N VAL A 254 -4.31 12.64 -17.65
CA VAL A 254 -5.64 13.24 -17.42
C VAL A 254 -5.77 13.58 -15.92
N PRO A 255 -5.44 14.82 -15.52
CA PRO A 255 -5.36 15.20 -14.10
C PRO A 255 -6.66 14.99 -13.30
N ASP A 256 -7.82 15.22 -13.92
CA ASP A 256 -9.13 15.07 -13.27
C ASP A 256 -9.48 13.60 -12.91
N SER A 257 -8.68 12.64 -13.39
CA SER A 257 -8.81 11.22 -13.08
C SER A 257 -7.83 10.69 -12.04
N PHE A 258 -6.98 11.55 -11.48
CA PHE A 258 -6.00 11.16 -10.47
C PHE A 258 -6.68 10.74 -9.17
N THR A 259 -6.13 9.72 -8.55
CA THR A 259 -6.57 9.14 -7.29
C THR A 259 -5.45 9.04 -6.26
N HIS A 260 -4.19 8.98 -6.71
CA HIS A 260 -2.97 8.89 -5.89
C HIS A 260 -2.15 10.19 -5.90
N GLY A 261 -2.44 11.08 -6.85
CA GLY A 261 -1.74 12.35 -7.03
C GLY A 261 -0.58 12.25 -8.00
N THR A 262 0.02 13.40 -8.31
CA THR A 262 1.19 13.45 -9.19
C THR A 262 2.43 12.91 -8.49
N SER A 263 3.37 12.38 -9.29
CA SER A 263 4.69 11.95 -8.85
C SER A 263 5.38 13.02 -8.00
N LYS A 264 5.26 14.29 -8.41
CA LYS A 264 5.81 15.45 -7.70
C LYS A 264 5.14 15.66 -6.34
N GLN A 265 3.81 15.66 -6.28
CA GLN A 265 3.09 15.83 -5.02
C GLN A 265 3.44 14.72 -4.02
N ARG A 266 3.50 13.46 -4.47
CA ARG A 266 3.86 12.32 -3.60
C ARG A 266 5.26 12.49 -3.01
N GLN A 267 6.24 12.89 -3.82
CA GLN A 267 7.59 13.22 -3.35
C GLN A 267 7.60 14.38 -2.36
N GLU A 268 6.88 15.47 -2.65
CA GLU A 268 6.82 16.66 -1.79
C GLU A 268 6.22 16.33 -0.41
N TRP A 269 5.13 15.56 -0.36
CA TRP A 269 4.50 15.20 0.89
C TRP A 269 5.30 14.18 1.70
N PHE A 270 5.90 13.19 1.04
CA PHE A 270 6.86 12.31 1.70
C PHE A 270 8.04 13.09 2.29
N GLN A 271 8.66 13.99 1.50
CA GLN A 271 9.78 14.81 1.96
C GLN A 271 9.38 15.71 3.13
N ARG A 272 8.19 16.32 3.08
CA ARG A 272 7.66 17.14 4.17
C ARG A 272 7.53 16.34 5.47
N GLY A 273 6.99 15.12 5.40
CA GLY A 273 6.93 14.22 6.55
C GLY A 273 8.32 13.85 7.07
N PHE A 274 9.25 13.57 6.16
CA PHE A 274 10.63 13.24 6.48
C PHE A 274 11.39 14.41 7.12
N ASP A 275 11.18 15.65 6.69
CA ASP A 275 11.88 16.80 7.27
C ASP A 275 11.30 17.16 8.65
N GLN A 276 9.97 17.19 8.74
CA GLN A 276 9.26 17.68 9.93
C GLN A 276 9.19 16.61 11.03
N GLY A 277 8.83 15.37 10.70
CA GLY A 277 8.63 14.30 11.69
C GLY A 277 7.44 14.53 12.61
N ASP A 278 6.47 15.37 12.21
CA ASP A 278 5.31 15.75 13.01
C ASP A 278 4.02 15.57 12.19
N ILE A 279 3.05 14.87 12.78
CA ILE A 279 1.75 14.59 12.17
C ILE A 279 1.00 15.85 11.73
N ARG A 280 1.18 16.97 12.44
CA ARG A 280 0.55 18.27 12.13
C ARG A 280 1.05 18.86 10.82
N ALA A 281 2.25 18.51 10.39
CA ALA A 281 2.78 18.93 9.11
C ALA A 281 2.11 18.22 7.92
N CYS A 282 1.36 17.14 8.16
CA CYS A 282 0.72 16.28 7.16
C CYS A 282 -0.75 16.62 6.87
N ASN A 283 -1.16 17.88 7.08
CA ASN A 283 -2.52 18.32 6.74
C ASN A 283 -2.63 18.65 5.25
N THR A 284 -2.92 17.64 4.43
CA THR A 284 -3.10 17.78 2.97
C THR A 284 -4.43 18.44 2.60
N PHE A 285 -5.41 18.43 3.49
CA PHE A 285 -6.76 18.91 3.22
C PHE A 285 -6.85 20.44 3.20
N GLU A 286 -5.92 21.13 3.85
CA GLU A 286 -5.79 22.60 3.86
C GLU A 286 -4.81 23.14 2.80
N ALA A 287 -3.99 22.27 2.20
CA ALA A 287 -2.89 22.66 1.33
C ALA A 287 -3.19 22.50 -0.18
N LEU A 288 -4.30 21.87 -0.53
CA LEU A 288 -4.80 21.62 -1.89
C LEU A 288 -6.29 21.91 -1.97
#